data_AF-A0ABD2IXE2-F1
#
_entry.id   AF-A0ABD2IXE2-F1
#
_cell.length_a   1.000
_cell.length_b   1.000
_cell.length_c   1.000
_cell.angle_alpha   90.00
_cell.angle_beta   90.00
_cell.angle_gamma   90.00
#
_symmetry.space_group_name_H-M   'P 1'
#
loop_
_entity.id
_entity.type
_entity.pdbx_description
1 polymer ?
#
loop_
_entity_poly.entity_id
_entity_poly.type
_entity_poly.pdbx_seq_one_letter_code
_entity_poly.pdbx_strand_id
1 'polypeptide(L)'
;MFLVALFQLLPQHSSASVDHFEQYMPTKCEACRMFARELESNARRLSSKMPRDEAEAWLVDELEQLCPRMLDYRLHKDRQGLARFAKERTGTANAIKRLKERGVQVKLDVDDALLDRPSVESAKLKEHCEWMVEEFEQDIDRWFINLRHRKTLEEFLCSGRLADEFDETCAESDRREELK
;
A
#
# COMPACT_ATOMS: atom_id res chain seq x y z
N MET A 1 -50.36 -26.48 34.64
CA MET A 1 -50.07 -25.43 33.63
C MET A 1 -48.74 -24.80 34.02
N PHE A 2 -47.62 -25.52 33.85
CA PHE A 2 -46.73 -25.42 32.69
C PHE A 2 -46.46 -23.97 32.24
N LEU A 3 -45.30 -23.44 32.60
CA LEU A 3 -44.30 -22.97 31.64
C LEU A 3 -42.97 -22.68 32.37
N VAL A 4 -42.02 -23.57 32.14
CA VAL A 4 -40.61 -23.44 32.48
C VAL A 4 -39.99 -22.45 31.49
N ALA A 5 -39.63 -21.25 31.93
CA ALA A 5 -38.77 -20.37 31.14
C ALA A 5 -37.31 -20.68 31.51
N LEU A 6 -36.75 -21.66 30.82
CA LEU A 6 -35.31 -21.90 30.77
C LEU A 6 -34.68 -20.68 30.07
N PHE A 7 -34.21 -19.70 30.85
CA PHE A 7 -33.27 -18.71 30.32
C PHE A 7 -31.95 -19.45 30.11
N GLN A 8 -31.77 -19.96 28.88
CA GLN A 8 -30.51 -20.54 28.47
C GLN A 8 -29.42 -19.48 28.58
N LEU A 9 -28.38 -19.81 29.35
CA LEU A 9 -27.06 -19.23 29.25
C LEU A 9 -26.58 -19.40 27.80
N LEU A 10 -26.78 -18.38 26.97
CA LEU A 10 -26.00 -18.20 25.75
C LEU A 10 -24.72 -17.47 26.16
N PRO A 11 -23.53 -18.08 26.04
CA PRO A 11 -22.30 -17.32 26.11
C PRO A 11 -22.31 -16.33 24.94
N GLN A 12 -22.25 -15.05 25.29
CA GLN A 12 -22.04 -13.97 24.34
C GLN A 12 -20.71 -14.17 23.62
N HIS A 13 -20.78 -14.13 22.29
CA HIS A 13 -19.73 -13.79 21.33
C HIS A 13 -18.27 -13.98 21.78
N SER A 14 -17.69 -15.13 21.44
CA SER A 14 -16.24 -15.24 21.32
C SER A 14 -15.83 -14.45 20.07
N SER A 15 -15.14 -13.33 20.28
CA SER A 15 -14.44 -12.59 19.24
C SER A 15 -13.61 -13.55 18.38
N ALA A 16 -13.85 -13.52 17.07
CA ALA A 16 -12.99 -14.17 16.10
C ALA A 16 -11.55 -13.72 16.37
N SER A 17 -10.64 -14.68 16.54
CA SER A 17 -9.21 -14.42 16.43
C SER A 17 -8.97 -13.88 15.03
N VAL A 18 -8.84 -12.56 14.88
CA VAL A 18 -8.33 -11.96 13.64
C VAL A 18 -7.03 -12.68 13.35
N ASP A 19 -6.96 -13.36 12.20
CA ASP A 19 -5.78 -14.13 11.83
C ASP A 19 -4.58 -13.18 11.86
N HIS A 20 -3.50 -13.58 12.56
CA HIS A 20 -2.34 -12.70 12.79
C HIS A 20 -1.75 -12.18 11.47
N PHE A 21 -1.96 -12.93 10.39
CA PHE A 21 -1.55 -12.56 9.03
C PHE A 21 -2.33 -11.38 8.44
N GLU A 22 -3.61 -11.23 8.76
CA GLU A 22 -4.47 -10.21 8.13
C GLU A 22 -4.19 -8.80 8.65
N GLN A 23 -3.67 -8.68 9.88
CA GLN A 23 -3.33 -7.41 10.52
C GLN A 23 -2.26 -6.60 9.75
N TYR A 24 -1.43 -7.27 8.97
CA TYR A 24 -0.28 -6.66 8.29
C TYR A 24 -0.49 -6.41 6.80
N MET A 25 -1.60 -6.90 6.26
CA MET A 25 -1.89 -6.70 4.87
C MET A 25 -2.17 -5.21 4.60
N PRO A 26 -1.63 -4.67 3.50
CA PRO A 26 -1.97 -3.32 3.08
C PRO A 26 -3.46 -3.26 2.75
N THR A 27 -4.11 -2.20 3.21
CA THR A 27 -5.47 -1.88 2.76
C THR A 27 -5.44 -1.33 1.34
N LYS A 28 -6.60 -1.32 0.67
CA LYS A 28 -6.75 -0.63 -0.63
C LYS A 28 -6.43 0.85 -0.52
N CYS A 29 -6.85 1.52 0.55
CA CYS A 29 -6.52 2.92 0.80
C CYS A 29 -5.00 3.14 0.91
N GLU A 30 -4.30 2.33 1.69
CA GLU A 30 -2.85 2.46 1.81
C GLU A 30 -2.14 2.21 0.48
N ALA A 31 -2.54 1.16 -0.24
CA ALA A 31 -2.00 0.88 -1.57
C ALA A 31 -2.24 2.03 -2.54
N CYS A 32 -3.43 2.65 -2.52
CA CYS A 32 -3.74 3.84 -3.32
C CYS A 32 -2.81 5.00 -3.00
N ARG A 33 -2.58 5.31 -1.73
CA ARG A 33 -1.69 6.42 -1.34
C ARG A 33 -0.24 6.14 -1.73
N MET A 34 0.23 4.89 -1.61
CA MET A 34 1.56 4.50 -2.11
C MET A 34 1.66 4.63 -3.63
N PHE A 35 0.65 4.16 -4.36
CA PHE A 35 0.53 4.32 -5.82
C PHE A 35 0.55 5.79 -6.24
N ALA A 36 -0.28 6.62 -5.61
CA ALA A 36 -0.42 8.03 -5.91
C ALA A 36 0.90 8.78 -5.71
N ARG A 37 1.57 8.55 -4.57
CA ARG A 37 2.86 9.18 -4.25
C ARG A 37 3.96 8.82 -5.24
N GLU A 38 4.03 7.56 -5.67
CA GLU A 38 5.01 7.10 -6.68
C GLU A 38 4.73 7.74 -8.05
N LEU A 39 3.48 7.69 -8.52
CA LEU A 39 3.13 8.25 -9.83
C LEU A 39 3.37 9.76 -9.88
N GLU A 40 2.95 10.49 -8.84
CA GLU A 40 3.23 11.91 -8.70
C GLU A 40 4.72 12.22 -8.69
N SER A 41 5.50 11.48 -7.88
CA SER A 41 6.93 11.66 -7.77
C SER A 41 7.62 11.54 -9.14
N ASN A 42 7.19 10.58 -9.95
CA ASN A 42 7.74 10.36 -11.29
C ASN A 42 7.28 11.44 -12.27
N ALA A 43 6.01 11.85 -12.18
CA ALA A 43 5.43 12.90 -13.00
C ALA A 43 5.97 14.31 -12.71
N ARG A 44 6.52 14.58 -11.51
CA ARG A 44 7.04 15.91 -11.10
C ARG A 44 8.07 16.50 -12.05
N ARG A 45 8.81 15.66 -12.77
CA ARG A 45 9.86 16.10 -13.69
C ARG A 45 9.34 16.47 -15.07
N LEU A 46 8.07 16.18 -15.36
CA LEU A 46 7.48 16.40 -16.67
C LEU A 46 7.10 17.87 -16.89
N SER A 47 7.32 18.34 -18.11
CA SER A 47 6.91 19.68 -18.52
C SER A 47 5.39 19.84 -18.45
N SER A 48 4.92 20.98 -17.96
CA SER A 48 3.50 21.36 -18.02
C SER A 48 3.03 21.69 -19.44
N LYS A 49 3.95 21.87 -20.39
CA LYS A 49 3.68 22.14 -21.81
C LYS A 49 3.88 20.91 -22.71
N MET A 50 4.07 19.73 -22.11
CA MET A 50 4.20 18.48 -22.86
C MET A 50 2.97 18.27 -23.77
N PRO A 51 3.17 17.92 -25.06
CA PRO A 51 2.08 17.53 -25.95
C PRO A 51 1.21 16.40 -25.38
N ARG A 52 -0.07 16.38 -25.74
CA ARG A 52 -1.04 15.46 -25.15
C ARG A 52 -0.73 13.99 -25.48
N ASP A 53 -0.36 13.72 -26.73
CA ASP A 53 0.06 12.40 -27.23
C ASP A 53 1.32 11.89 -26.54
N GLU A 54 2.32 12.76 -26.33
CA GLU A 54 3.53 12.42 -25.57
C GLU A 54 3.21 12.13 -24.09
N ALA A 55 2.30 12.90 -23.50
CA ALA A 55 1.85 12.69 -22.13
C ALA A 55 1.08 11.36 -21.96
N GLU A 56 0.18 11.04 -22.89
CA GLU A 56 -0.57 9.77 -22.89
C GLU A 56 0.39 8.57 -23.03
N ALA A 57 1.34 8.63 -23.96
CA ALA A 57 2.34 7.57 -24.13
C ALA A 57 3.21 7.38 -22.88
N TRP A 58 3.70 8.48 -22.29
CA TRP A 58 4.47 8.40 -21.05
C TRP A 58 3.69 7.77 -19.92
N LEU A 59 2.40 8.09 -19.78
CA LEU A 59 1.57 7.56 -18.71
C LEU A 59 1.39 6.05 -18.84
N VAL A 60 1.14 5.55 -20.06
CA VAL A 60 1.04 4.10 -20.32
C VAL A 60 2.33 3.40 -19.91
N ASP A 61 3.49 3.88 -20.40
CA ASP A 61 4.80 3.30 -20.08
C ASP A 61 5.08 3.34 -18.55
N GLU A 62 4.68 4.42 -17.89
CA GLU A 62 4.90 4.60 -16.46
C GLU A 62 4.03 3.64 -15.64
N LEU A 63 2.74 3.47 -15.98
CA LEU A 63 1.83 2.58 -15.27
C LEU A 63 2.26 1.11 -15.38
N GLU A 64 2.80 0.68 -16.52
CA GLU A 64 3.37 -0.67 -16.69
C GLU A 64 4.52 -0.95 -15.72
N GLN A 65 5.34 0.06 -15.42
CA GLN A 65 6.51 -0.09 -14.54
C GLN A 65 6.22 0.22 -13.08
N LEU A 66 5.12 0.90 -12.78
CA LEU A 66 4.82 1.38 -11.44
C LEU A 66 4.44 0.26 -10.49
N CYS A 67 3.53 -0.63 -10.87
CA CYS A 67 3.11 -1.72 -10.00
C CYS A 67 4.20 -2.75 -9.70
N PRO A 68 5.09 -3.14 -10.64
CA PRO A 68 6.26 -3.96 -10.33
C PRO A 68 7.14 -3.37 -9.22
N ARG A 69 7.32 -2.04 -9.15
CA ARG A 69 8.12 -1.37 -8.10
C ARG A 69 7.50 -1.46 -6.71
N MET A 70 6.22 -1.83 -6.59
CA MET A 70 5.61 -2.08 -5.28
C MET A 70 6.26 -3.26 -4.54
N LEU A 71 6.93 -4.16 -5.27
CA LEU A 71 7.69 -5.28 -4.70
C LEU A 71 8.96 -4.85 -3.97
N ASP A 72 9.44 -3.61 -4.19
CA ASP A 72 10.61 -3.08 -3.48
C ASP A 72 10.28 -2.66 -2.04
N TYR A 73 9.00 -2.46 -1.74
CA TYR A 73 8.55 -2.08 -0.40
C TYR A 73 8.60 -3.26 0.57
N ARG A 74 8.88 -2.94 1.83
CA ARG A 74 8.97 -3.89 2.94
C ARG A 74 8.13 -3.40 4.10
N LEU A 75 7.53 -4.33 4.82
CA LEU A 75 6.78 -4.01 6.03
C LEU A 75 7.72 -3.81 7.23
N HIS A 76 7.65 -2.64 7.82
CA HIS A 76 8.28 -2.25 9.09
C HIS A 76 7.25 -2.29 10.21
N LYS A 77 7.21 -3.42 10.94
CA LYS A 77 6.22 -3.68 12.01
C LYS A 77 6.29 -2.71 13.18
N ASP A 78 7.41 -2.00 13.32
CA ASP A 78 7.68 -0.98 14.34
C ASP A 78 7.13 0.42 13.98
N ARG A 79 6.67 0.60 12.73
CA ARG A 79 6.15 1.88 12.23
C ARG A 79 4.64 1.82 12.04
N GLN A 80 4.02 2.99 11.87
CA GLN A 80 2.58 3.16 11.79
C GLN A 80 2.18 3.92 10.52
N GLY A 81 0.94 3.74 10.08
CA GLY A 81 0.44 4.34 8.84
C GLY A 81 1.31 3.96 7.64
N LEU A 82 1.38 4.82 6.63
CA LEU A 82 2.15 4.54 5.40
C LEU A 82 3.65 4.37 5.63
N ALA A 83 4.20 4.94 6.70
CA ALA A 83 5.62 4.78 7.04
C ALA A 83 6.02 3.32 7.33
N ARG A 84 5.03 2.44 7.57
CA ARG A 84 5.24 0.99 7.69
C ARG A 84 5.63 0.31 6.38
N PHE A 85 5.47 0.96 5.24
CA PHE A 85 5.95 0.48 3.95
C PHE A 85 7.14 1.31 3.51
N ALA A 86 8.31 0.70 3.46
CA ALA A 86 9.53 1.41 3.06
C ALA A 86 10.48 0.52 2.27
N LYS A 87 11.28 1.10 1.37
CA LYS A 87 12.17 0.33 0.47
C LYS A 87 13.44 -0.14 1.17
N GLU A 88 13.83 0.51 2.27
CA GLU A 88 14.96 0.09 3.07
C GLU A 88 14.72 -1.27 3.75
N ARG A 89 15.81 -2.00 4.02
CA ARG A 89 15.74 -3.26 4.75
C ARG A 89 15.23 -3.03 6.19
N THR A 90 14.47 -4.00 6.68
CA THR A 90 14.00 -4.02 8.08
C THR A 90 15.16 -4.10 9.07
N GLY A 91 14.94 -3.71 10.33
CA GLY A 91 15.95 -3.78 11.39
C GLY A 91 16.53 -5.20 11.54
N THR A 92 15.67 -6.22 11.49
CA THR A 92 16.07 -7.63 11.56
C THR A 92 16.91 -8.06 10.35
N ALA A 93 16.52 -7.69 9.12
CA ALA A 93 17.29 -8.01 7.93
C ALA A 93 18.68 -7.35 7.95
N ASN A 94 18.75 -6.09 8.41
CA ASN A 94 20.03 -5.41 8.63
C ASN A 94 20.88 -6.07 9.71
N ALA A 95 20.27 -6.53 10.81
CA ALA A 95 20.99 -7.23 11.88
C ALA A 95 21.57 -8.56 11.38
N ILE A 96 20.81 -9.36 10.63
CA ILE A 96 21.27 -10.62 10.02
C ILE A 96 22.49 -10.36 9.12
N LYS A 97 22.42 -9.35 8.25
CA LYS A 97 23.54 -8.98 7.38
C LYS A 97 24.79 -8.59 8.17
N ARG A 98 24.64 -7.77 9.22
CA ARG A 98 25.75 -7.37 10.09
C ARG A 98 26.37 -8.57 10.84
N LEU A 99 25.57 -9.56 11.22
CA LEU A 99 26.07 -10.79 11.84
C LEU A 99 26.90 -11.62 10.85
N LYS A 100 26.44 -11.73 9.60
CA LYS A 100 27.16 -12.38 8.49
C LYS A 100 28.47 -11.66 8.17
N GLU A 101 28.45 -10.32 8.06
CA GLU A 101 29.64 -9.47 7.84
C GLU A 101 30.70 -9.60 8.95
N ARG A 102 30.29 -9.88 10.19
CA ARG A 102 31.18 -10.06 11.34
C ARG A 102 31.80 -11.46 11.43
N GLY A 103 31.55 -12.33 10.46
CA GLY A 103 32.15 -13.67 10.41
C GLY A 103 31.66 -14.60 11.50
N VAL A 104 30.51 -14.30 12.13
CA VAL A 104 29.88 -15.21 13.08
C VAL A 104 29.41 -16.43 12.29
N GLN A 105 30.13 -17.55 12.41
CA GLN A 105 29.74 -18.85 11.88
C GLN A 105 28.58 -19.46 12.68
N VAL A 106 27.52 -18.68 12.95
CA VAL A 106 26.22 -19.31 13.07
C VAL A 106 25.91 -19.72 11.64
N LYS A 107 25.54 -20.99 11.41
CA LYS A 107 24.99 -21.45 10.13
C LYS A 107 23.65 -20.74 9.89
N LEU A 108 23.68 -19.42 9.71
CA LEU A 108 22.62 -18.66 9.10
C LEU A 108 22.72 -19.01 7.62
N ASP A 109 22.12 -20.14 7.26
CA ASP A 109 21.94 -20.59 5.88
C ASP A 109 20.87 -19.72 5.20
N VAL A 110 21.02 -18.40 5.34
CA VAL A 110 20.11 -17.40 4.80
C VAL A 110 20.90 -16.67 3.71
N ASP A 111 20.65 -17.08 2.48
CA ASP A 111 21.19 -16.42 1.30
C ASP A 111 20.71 -14.98 1.21
N ASP A 112 21.58 -14.09 0.71
CA ASP A 112 21.22 -12.66 0.55
C ASP A 112 20.02 -12.50 -0.40
N ALA A 113 19.86 -13.43 -1.36
CA ALA A 113 18.71 -13.51 -2.25
C ALA A 113 17.38 -13.78 -1.52
N LEU A 114 17.40 -14.48 -0.38
CA LEU A 114 16.21 -14.71 0.44
C LEU A 114 15.84 -13.47 1.25
N LEU A 115 16.83 -12.71 1.72
CA LEU A 115 16.60 -11.45 2.43
C LEU A 115 16.06 -10.36 1.50
N ASP A 116 16.45 -10.40 0.22
CA ASP A 116 16.02 -9.42 -0.76
C ASP A 116 14.71 -9.80 -1.49
N ARG A 117 14.18 -11.03 -1.28
CA ARG A 117 12.92 -11.49 -1.86
C ARG A 117 11.73 -10.60 -1.43
N PRO A 118 10.78 -10.29 -2.34
CA PRO A 118 9.54 -9.59 -1.98
C PRO A 118 8.74 -10.33 -0.90
N SER A 119 8.07 -9.58 -0.03
CA SER A 119 7.23 -10.13 1.02
C SER A 119 5.80 -10.37 0.55
N VAL A 120 4.99 -11.07 1.35
CA VAL A 120 3.56 -11.28 1.03
C VAL A 120 2.83 -9.93 1.02
N GLU A 121 3.18 -9.03 1.93
CA GLU A 121 2.61 -7.69 2.03
C GLU A 121 2.97 -6.84 0.80
N SER A 122 4.21 -6.94 0.29
CA SER A 122 4.60 -6.22 -0.93
C SER A 122 3.97 -6.82 -2.19
N ALA A 123 3.75 -8.14 -2.23
CA ALA A 123 2.98 -8.78 -3.28
C ALA A 123 1.52 -8.31 -3.25
N LYS A 124 0.93 -8.14 -2.06
CA LYS A 124 -0.42 -7.59 -1.90
C LYS A 124 -0.51 -6.11 -2.27
N LEU A 125 0.52 -5.30 -1.97
CA LEU A 125 0.63 -3.93 -2.46
C LEU A 125 0.63 -3.88 -3.99
N LYS A 126 1.41 -4.76 -4.63
CA LYS A 126 1.42 -4.87 -6.10
C LYS A 126 0.06 -5.26 -6.65
N GLU A 127 -0.59 -6.27 -6.07
CA GLU A 127 -1.94 -6.71 -6.47
C GLU A 127 -2.94 -5.55 -6.41
N HIS A 128 -2.92 -4.78 -5.32
CA HIS A 128 -3.79 -3.61 -5.18
C HIS A 128 -3.42 -2.48 -6.16
N CYS A 129 -2.14 -2.28 -6.45
CA CYS A 129 -1.72 -1.33 -7.49
C CYS A 129 -2.28 -1.73 -8.86
N GLU A 130 -2.16 -3.00 -9.26
CA GLU A 130 -2.68 -3.50 -10.53
C GLU A 130 -4.20 -3.29 -10.60
N TRP A 131 -4.91 -3.61 -9.52
CA TRP A 131 -6.33 -3.33 -9.41
C TRP A 131 -6.65 -1.83 -9.54
N MET A 132 -5.85 -0.92 -8.96
CA MET A 132 -6.07 0.52 -9.12
C MET A 132 -5.91 0.98 -10.57
N VAL A 133 -4.92 0.45 -11.29
CA VAL A 133 -4.71 0.77 -12.71
C VAL A 133 -5.89 0.30 -13.55
N GLU A 134 -6.37 -0.92 -13.30
CA GLU A 134 -7.51 -1.49 -14.02
C GLU A 134 -8.83 -0.77 -13.71
N GLU A 135 -9.13 -0.52 -12.44
CA GLU A 135 -10.41 0.04 -12.02
C GLU A 135 -10.51 1.54 -12.32
N PHE A 136 -9.41 2.28 -12.14
CA PHE A 136 -9.42 3.74 -12.20
C PHE A 136 -8.66 4.32 -13.40
N GLU A 137 -8.45 3.54 -14.46
CA GLU A 137 -7.73 3.96 -15.68
C GLU A 137 -8.19 5.36 -16.16
N GLN A 138 -9.50 5.54 -16.33
CA GLN A 138 -10.07 6.82 -16.82
C GLN A 138 -9.86 7.99 -15.85
N ASP A 139 -9.88 7.72 -14.55
CA ASP A 139 -9.64 8.73 -13.52
C ASP A 139 -8.16 9.11 -13.45
N ILE A 140 -7.26 8.13 -13.58
CA ILE A 140 -5.80 8.34 -13.65
C ILE A 140 -5.45 9.18 -14.88
N ASP A 141 -5.99 8.84 -16.05
CA ASP A 141 -5.84 9.61 -17.29
C ASP A 141 -6.34 11.05 -17.13
N ARG A 142 -7.56 11.20 -16.60
CA ARG A 142 -8.16 12.51 -16.38
C ARG A 142 -7.33 13.35 -15.43
N TRP A 143 -6.86 12.75 -14.34
CA TRP A 143 -6.00 13.44 -13.39
C TRP A 143 -4.69 13.85 -14.06
N PHE A 144 -4.01 12.93 -14.72
CA PHE A 144 -2.69 13.15 -15.28
C PHE A 144 -2.69 14.24 -16.36
N ILE A 145 -3.69 14.22 -17.24
CA ILE A 145 -3.79 15.17 -18.36
C ILE A 145 -4.33 16.53 -17.90
N ASN A 146 -5.35 16.55 -17.03
CA ASN A 146 -6.10 17.79 -16.75
C ASN A 146 -5.88 18.39 -15.37
N LEU A 147 -5.50 17.59 -14.37
CA LEU A 147 -5.55 17.98 -12.95
C LEU A 147 -4.21 17.93 -12.22
N ARG A 148 -3.18 17.24 -12.75
CA ARG A 148 -1.92 16.94 -12.02
C ARG A 148 -1.17 18.17 -11.47
N HIS A 149 -1.37 19.34 -12.07
CA HIS A 149 -0.75 20.60 -11.64
C HIS A 149 -1.62 21.42 -10.65
N ARG A 150 -2.82 20.94 -10.33
CA ARG A 150 -3.82 21.64 -9.52
C ARG A 150 -4.26 20.86 -8.29
N LYS A 151 -4.28 19.54 -8.38
CA LYS A 151 -4.75 18.64 -7.32
C LYS A 151 -3.83 17.41 -7.27
N THR A 152 -3.49 16.95 -6.07
CA THR A 152 -2.72 15.71 -5.91
C THR A 152 -3.57 14.53 -6.35
N LEU A 153 -2.92 13.48 -6.85
CA LEU A 153 -3.56 12.21 -7.15
C LEU A 153 -4.11 11.59 -5.87
N GLU A 154 -3.41 11.74 -4.74
CA GLU A 154 -3.87 11.25 -3.44
C GLU A 154 -5.24 11.84 -3.06
N GLU A 155 -5.40 13.16 -3.15
CA GLU A 155 -6.69 13.83 -2.89
C GLU A 155 -7.76 13.57 -3.95
N PHE A 156 -7.37 13.31 -5.21
CA PHE A 156 -8.31 13.10 -6.30
C PHE A 156 -8.84 11.67 -6.33
N LEU A 157 -7.94 10.70 -6.24
CA LEU A 157 -8.21 9.28 -6.39
C LEU A 157 -8.49 8.61 -5.04
N CYS A 158 -7.59 8.76 -4.06
CA CYS A 158 -7.69 7.97 -2.82
C CYS A 158 -8.77 8.49 -1.87
N SER A 159 -8.72 9.78 -1.56
CA SER A 159 -9.69 10.42 -0.66
C SER A 159 -10.95 10.91 -1.38
N GLY A 160 -10.99 10.74 -2.70
CA GLY A 160 -12.15 11.02 -3.55
C GLY A 160 -12.74 9.71 -4.08
N ARG A 161 -12.40 9.35 -5.32
CA ARG A 161 -13.00 8.22 -6.05
C ARG A 161 -13.03 6.91 -5.28
N LEU A 162 -11.89 6.48 -4.74
CA LEU A 162 -11.78 5.23 -4.00
C LEU A 162 -12.61 5.26 -2.72
N ALA A 163 -12.61 6.39 -2.01
CA ALA A 163 -13.38 6.54 -0.79
C ALA A 163 -14.89 6.50 -1.05
N ASP A 164 -15.34 7.14 -2.13
CA ASP A 164 -16.75 7.19 -2.53
C ASP A 164 -17.27 5.81 -3.00
N GLU A 165 -16.42 4.99 -3.61
CA GLU A 165 -16.84 3.76 -4.29
C GLU A 165 -16.52 2.46 -3.53
N PHE A 166 -15.45 2.44 -2.71
CA PHE A 166 -14.94 1.19 -2.13
C PHE A 166 -14.54 1.26 -0.66
N ASP A 167 -14.08 2.41 -0.15
CA ASP A 167 -13.50 2.51 1.20
C ASP A 167 -13.70 3.88 1.85
N GLU A 168 -14.86 4.11 2.44
CA GLU A 168 -15.22 5.38 3.12
C GLU A 168 -14.18 5.78 4.19
N THR A 169 -13.44 4.82 4.76
CA THR A 169 -12.43 5.09 5.79
C THR A 169 -11.19 5.80 5.24
N CYS A 170 -10.97 5.74 3.91
CA CYS A 170 -9.84 6.40 3.28
C CYS A 170 -9.92 7.93 3.40
N ALA A 171 -11.14 8.49 3.28
CA ALA A 171 -11.40 9.93 3.44
C ALA A 171 -11.13 10.45 4.86
N GLU A 172 -11.13 9.59 5.88
CA GLU A 172 -10.83 9.97 7.26
C GLU A 172 -9.32 10.04 7.55
N SER A 173 -8.52 9.26 6.82
CA SER A 173 -7.08 9.11 7.05
C SER A 173 -6.26 10.36 6.72
N ASP A 174 -6.72 11.21 5.80
CA ASP A 174 -6.09 12.49 5.46
C ASP A 174 -6.15 13.51 6.60
N ARG A 175 -7.28 13.58 7.31
CA ARG A 175 -7.47 14.53 8.41
C ARG A 175 -6.54 14.28 9.60
N ARG A 176 -5.96 13.08 9.73
CA ARG A 176 -5.07 12.70 10.84
C ARG A 176 -3.59 12.92 10.57
N GLU A 177 -3.16 12.92 9.31
CA GLU A 177 -1.77 13.23 8.93
C GLU A 177 -1.49 14.74 8.99
N GLU A 178 -2.50 15.60 8.77
CA GLU A 178 -2.36 17.07 8.92
C GLU A 178 -2.28 17.57 10.38
N LEU A 179 -2.60 16.71 11.35
CA LEU A 179 -2.69 17.04 12.78
C LEU A 179 -1.47 16.55 13.61
N LYS A 180 -0.43 16.02 12.97
CA LYS A 180 0.83 15.58 13.60
C LYS A 180 2.02 16.32 13.03
#